data_AF-A0A6P4AYE1-F1
#
_entry.id   AF-A0A6P4AYE1-F1
#
_cell.length_a   1.000
_cell.length_b   1.000
_cell.length_c   1.000
_cell.angle_alpha   90.00
_cell.angle_beta   90.00
_cell.angle_gamma   90.00
#
_symmetry.space_group_name_H-M   'P 1'
#
loop_
_entity.id
_entity.type
_entity.pdbx_description
1 polymer ?
#
loop_
_entity_poly.entity_id
_entity_poly.type
_entity_poly.pdbx_seq_one_letter_code
_entity_poly.pdbx_strand_id
1 'polypeptide(L)'
;MAENLEEEKNILKSQALLEYILEKNAYPREHEQLKRLREATVKKYKELGILGVPADEGLLLSMFLKVMNAKNTLEVGVFTGYSLLATALALPADGKVTFFKSFFLLSLFS
;
A
#
# COMPACT_ATOMS: atom_id res chain seq x y z
N MET A 1 -13.37 1.50 11.70
CA MET A 1 -12.16 2.27 12.12
C MET A 1 -11.12 2.38 11.02
N ALA A 2 -10.83 1.32 10.24
CA ALA A 2 -10.10 1.46 8.98
C ALA A 2 -10.91 2.23 7.91
N GLU A 3 -12.25 2.06 7.90
CA GLU A 3 -13.16 2.76 6.97
C GLU A 3 -13.04 4.30 7.02
N ASN A 4 -12.94 4.91 8.20
CA ASN A 4 -12.76 6.37 8.34
C ASN A 4 -11.40 6.88 7.82
N LEU A 5 -10.39 6.03 7.71
CA LEU A 5 -9.04 6.45 7.24
C LEU A 5 -8.96 6.46 5.70
N GLU A 6 -9.80 5.68 5.03
CA GLU A 6 -9.88 5.66 3.56
C GLU A 6 -10.75 6.81 3.02
N GLU A 7 -11.70 7.33 3.81
CA GLU A 7 -12.48 8.53 3.48
C GLU A 7 -11.60 9.77 3.20
N GLU A 8 -10.51 9.94 3.95
CA GLU A 8 -9.61 11.10 3.78
C GLU A 8 -8.70 10.99 2.54
N LYS A 9 -8.53 9.79 1.97
CA LYS A 9 -7.70 9.51 0.77
C LYS A 9 -8.54 9.23 -0.48
N ASN A 10 -9.64 9.94 -0.64
CA ASN A 10 -10.55 9.75 -1.76
C ASN A 10 -10.47 10.89 -2.77
N ILE A 11 -10.05 10.61 -4.00
CA ILE A 11 -10.07 11.56 -5.13
C ILE A 11 -11.35 11.47 -5.98
N LEU A 12 -12.22 10.51 -5.69
CA LEU A 12 -13.42 10.22 -6.46
C LEU A 12 -14.59 11.10 -6.02
N LYS A 13 -15.63 11.15 -6.85
CA LYS A 13 -16.81 11.99 -6.62
C LYS A 13 -17.57 11.66 -5.33
N SER A 14 -17.54 10.40 -4.88
CA SER A 14 -18.28 9.97 -3.70
C SER A 14 -17.57 8.83 -2.97
N GLN A 15 -17.84 8.73 -1.67
CA GLN A 15 -17.32 7.65 -0.84
C GLN A 15 -17.84 6.28 -1.26
N ALA A 16 -19.13 6.18 -1.57
CA ALA A 16 -19.73 4.95 -2.08
C ALA A 16 -19.05 4.43 -3.36
N LEU A 17 -18.47 5.29 -4.20
CA LEU A 17 -17.73 4.84 -5.38
C LEU A 17 -16.37 4.23 -5.01
N LEU A 18 -15.68 4.82 -4.02
CA LEU A 18 -14.44 4.26 -3.49
C LEU A 18 -14.70 2.88 -2.87
N GLU A 19 -15.69 2.78 -1.99
CA GLU A 19 -16.11 1.52 -1.37
C GLU A 19 -16.44 0.45 -2.42
N TYR A 20 -17.20 0.83 -3.46
CA TYR A 20 -17.52 -0.08 -4.56
C TYR A 20 -16.26 -0.61 -5.26
N ILE A 21 -15.29 0.25 -5.57
CA ILE A 21 -14.03 -0.17 -6.21
C ILE A 21 -13.24 -1.09 -5.27
N LEU A 22 -13.14 -0.73 -3.99
CA LEU A 22 -12.38 -1.50 -3.02
C LEU A 22 -13.00 -2.88 -2.81
N GLU A 23 -14.30 -2.96 -2.56
CA GLU A 23 -14.99 -4.23 -2.29
C GLU A 23 -15.10 -5.13 -3.52
N LYS A 24 -15.39 -4.56 -4.70
CA LYS A 24 -15.64 -5.36 -5.92
C LYS A 24 -14.38 -5.65 -6.72
N ASN A 25 -13.31 -4.88 -6.53
CA ASN A 25 -12.08 -5.03 -7.29
C ASN A 25 -10.86 -5.22 -6.39
N ALA A 26 -10.61 -4.30 -5.46
CA ALA A 26 -9.33 -4.25 -4.77
C ALA A 26 -9.13 -5.38 -3.75
N TYR A 27 -10.00 -5.46 -2.74
CA TYR A 27 -9.91 -6.43 -1.66
C TYR A 27 -9.95 -7.89 -2.11
N PRO A 28 -10.76 -8.31 -3.10
CA PRO A 28 -10.73 -9.68 -3.60
C PRO A 28 -9.41 -10.08 -4.27
N ARG A 29 -8.62 -9.11 -4.76
CA ARG A 29 -7.35 -9.32 -5.47
C ARG A 29 -6.13 -9.00 -4.60
N GLU A 30 -6.34 -8.44 -3.42
CA GLU A 30 -5.28 -8.10 -2.47
C GLU A 30 -4.61 -9.39 -1.96
N HIS A 31 -3.29 -9.44 -2.05
CA HIS A 31 -2.54 -10.58 -1.51
C HIS A 31 -2.68 -10.64 0.02
N GLU A 32 -2.78 -11.85 0.59
CA GLU A 32 -3.06 -12.01 2.02
C GLU A 32 -2.03 -11.30 2.91
N GLN A 33 -0.75 -11.30 2.52
CA GLN A 33 0.30 -10.60 3.27
C GLN A 33 0.13 -9.07 3.24
N LEU A 34 -0.38 -8.51 2.15
CA LEU A 34 -0.67 -7.08 2.05
C LEU A 34 -1.83 -6.71 2.98
N LYS A 35 -2.91 -7.50 2.96
CA LYS A 35 -4.05 -7.33 3.88
C LYS A 35 -3.61 -7.37 5.35
N ARG A 36 -2.83 -8.38 5.73
CA ARG A 36 -2.28 -8.51 7.09
C ARG A 36 -1.42 -7.30 7.47
N LEU A 37 -0.59 -6.80 6.55
CA LEU A 37 0.25 -5.63 6.79
C LEU A 37 -0.57 -4.34 6.94
N ARG A 38 -1.63 -4.16 6.15
CA ARG A 38 -2.56 -3.04 6.24
C ARG A 38 -3.29 -3.03 7.59
N GLU A 39 -3.85 -4.17 7.99
CA GLU A 39 -4.51 -4.33 9.30
C GLU A 39 -3.54 -4.09 10.47
N ALA A 40 -2.31 -4.63 10.39
CA ALA A 40 -1.28 -4.40 11.40
C ALA A 40 -0.85 -2.93 11.48
N THR A 41 -0.78 -2.24 10.33
CA THR A 41 -0.43 -0.81 10.25
C THR A 41 -1.49 0.03 10.95
N VAL A 42 -2.77 -0.16 10.62
CA VAL A 42 -3.89 0.56 11.25
C VAL A 42 -3.93 0.27 12.75
N LYS A 43 -3.76 -1.00 13.16
CA LYS A 43 -3.78 -1.38 14.57
C LYS A 43 -2.65 -0.72 15.38
N LYS A 44 -1.43 -0.68 14.83
CA LYS A 44 -0.26 -0.15 15.54
C LYS A 44 -0.23 1.37 15.56
N TYR A 45 -0.54 2.01 14.44
CA TYR A 45 -0.32 3.44 14.23
C TYR A 45 -1.60 4.28 14.30
N LYS A 46 -2.78 3.65 14.45
CA LYS A 46 -4.09 4.30 14.59
C LYS A 46 -4.32 5.34 13.49
N GLU A 47 -4.36 6.63 13.86
CA GLU A 47 -4.58 7.77 12.95
C GLU A 47 -3.50 7.87 11.88
N LEU A 48 -2.23 7.58 12.21
CA LEU A 48 -1.14 7.55 11.24
C LEU A 48 -1.23 6.38 10.25
N GLY A 49 -2.19 5.47 10.44
CA GLY A 49 -2.54 4.45 9.45
C GLY A 49 -2.91 5.05 8.09
N ILE A 50 -3.39 6.30 8.06
CA ILE A 50 -3.68 7.03 6.82
C ILE A 50 -2.45 7.18 5.91
N LEU A 51 -1.23 7.18 6.45
CA LEU A 51 -0.01 7.28 5.64
C LEU A 51 0.22 6.03 4.78
N GLY A 52 -0.47 4.92 5.08
CA GLY A 52 -0.44 3.70 4.26
C GLY A 52 -0.96 3.94 2.85
N VAL A 53 -0.41 3.18 1.89
CA VAL A 53 -0.89 3.14 0.51
C VAL A 53 -2.20 2.35 0.48
N PRO A 54 -3.27 2.86 -0.16
CA PRO A 54 -4.55 2.17 -0.25
C PRO A 54 -4.45 0.94 -1.18
N ALA A 55 -5.36 -0.02 -1.02
CA ALA A 55 -5.25 -1.32 -1.66
C ALA A 55 -5.37 -1.26 -3.20
N ASP A 56 -6.20 -0.36 -3.72
CA ASP A 56 -6.38 -0.10 -5.14
C ASP A 56 -5.12 0.51 -5.78
N GLU A 57 -4.45 1.45 -5.12
CA GLU A 57 -3.16 1.99 -5.57
C GLU A 57 -2.07 0.90 -5.57
N GLY A 58 -2.05 0.01 -4.57
CA GLY A 58 -1.16 -1.15 -4.54
C GLY A 58 -1.36 -2.09 -5.74
N LEU A 59 -2.61 -2.30 -6.17
CA LEU A 59 -2.91 -3.09 -7.37
C LEU A 59 -2.46 -2.39 -8.65
N LEU A 60 -2.68 -1.08 -8.75
CA LEU A 60 -2.21 -0.28 -9.89
C LEU A 60 -0.68 -0.35 -10.02
N LEU A 61 0.04 -0.21 -8.90
CA LEU A 61 1.49 -0.34 -8.87
C LEU A 61 1.95 -1.73 -9.33
N SER A 62 1.32 -2.79 -8.81
CA SER A 62 1.60 -4.17 -9.22
C SER A 62 1.38 -4.38 -10.73
N MET A 63 0.30 -3.81 -11.28
CA MET A 63 0.02 -3.85 -12.72
C MET A 63 1.11 -3.16 -13.53
N PHE A 64 1.51 -1.94 -13.16
CA PHE A 64 2.56 -1.22 -13.88
C PHE A 64 3.89 -1.97 -13.88
N LEU A 65 4.32 -2.49 -12.73
CA LEU A 65 5.56 -3.26 -12.61
C LEU A 65 5.58 -4.48 -13.53
N LYS A 66 4.45 -5.20 -13.61
CA LYS A 66 4.30 -6.37 -14.49
C LYS A 66 4.30 -5.99 -15.96
N VAL A 67 3.57 -4.94 -16.36
CA VAL A 67 3.51 -4.47 -17.75
C VAL A 67 4.87 -3.96 -18.22
N MET A 68 5.62 -3.29 -17.34
CA MET A 68 6.96 -2.80 -17.63
C MET A 68 8.04 -3.89 -17.59
N ASN A 69 7.70 -5.11 -17.14
CA ASN A 69 8.66 -6.18 -16.86
C ASN A 69 9.82 -5.69 -15.98
N ALA A 70 9.47 -4.95 -14.91
CA ALA A 70 10.45 -4.36 -14.01
C ALA A 70 11.27 -5.45 -13.30
N LYS A 71 12.56 -5.17 -13.09
CA LYS A 71 13.49 -6.05 -12.33
C LYS A 71 14.23 -5.33 -11.21
N ASN A 72 14.56 -4.05 -11.40
CA ASN A 72 15.23 -3.24 -10.40
C ASN A 72 14.37 -2.02 -10.13
N THR A 73 13.94 -1.83 -8.89
CA THR A 73 13.10 -0.70 -8.50
C THR A 73 13.75 0.07 -7.35
N LEU A 74 13.40 1.35 -7.25
CA LEU A 74 13.80 2.25 -6.18
C LEU A 74 12.54 2.81 -5.53
N GLU A 75 12.40 2.64 -4.22
CA GLU A 75 11.34 3.26 -3.43
C GLU A 75 11.93 4.25 -2.43
N VAL A 76 11.47 5.49 -2.49
CA VAL A 76 11.85 6.55 -1.55
C VAL A 76 10.65 6.89 -0.69
N GLY A 77 10.76 6.70 0.62
CA GLY A 77 9.66 6.99 1.55
C GLY A 77 8.90 5.74 2.00
N VAL A 78 9.61 4.75 2.55
CA VAL A 78 8.95 3.56 3.12
C VAL A 78 8.39 3.85 4.51
N PHE A 79 7.08 3.75 4.69
CA PHE A 79 6.42 3.80 6.00
C PHE A 79 6.46 2.41 6.68
N THR A 80 5.32 1.70 6.71
CA THR A 80 5.24 0.31 7.16
C THR A 80 5.55 -0.70 6.06
N GLY A 81 5.69 -0.25 4.81
CA GLY A 81 6.16 -1.06 3.69
C GLY A 81 5.07 -1.73 2.86
N TYR A 82 3.83 -1.20 2.84
CA TYR A 82 2.77 -1.74 1.98
C TYR A 82 3.13 -1.66 0.49
N SER A 83 3.51 -0.48 -0.01
CA SER A 83 4.03 -0.27 -1.38
C SER A 83 5.25 -1.12 -1.69
N LEU A 84 6.18 -1.21 -0.73
CA LEU A 84 7.40 -2.00 -0.85
C LEU A 84 7.08 -3.49 -1.03
N LEU A 85 6.15 -4.02 -0.22
CA LEU A 85 5.69 -5.40 -0.33
C LEU A 85 4.92 -5.64 -1.63
N ALA A 86 4.04 -4.72 -2.04
CA ALA A 86 3.31 -4.82 -3.30
C ALA A 86 4.28 -4.85 -4.50
N THR A 87 5.34 -4.05 -4.43
CA THR A 87 6.42 -4.03 -5.43
C THR A 87 7.16 -5.36 -5.44
N ALA A 88 7.62 -5.84 -4.29
CA ALA A 88 8.37 -7.10 -4.19
C ALA A 88 7.56 -8.31 -4.70
N LEU A 89 6.25 -8.36 -4.42
CA LEU A 89 5.35 -9.42 -4.89
C LEU A 89 5.08 -9.36 -6.41
N ALA A 90 5.26 -8.20 -7.04
CA ALA A 90 5.03 -8.01 -8.47
C ALA A 90 6.27 -8.30 -9.33
N LEU A 91 7.46 -8.18 -8.74
CA LEU A 91 8.73 -8.46 -9.41
C LEU A 91 8.95 -9.97 -9.61
N PRO A 92 9.77 -10.36 -10.61
CA PRO A 92 10.21 -11.74 -10.72
C PRO A 92 11.11 -12.14 -9.54
N ALA A 93 11.37 -13.44 -9.36
CA ALA A 93 12.14 -13.96 -8.24
C ALA A 93 13.59 -13.42 -8.15
N ASP A 94 14.16 -12.99 -9.28
CA ASP A 94 15.49 -12.35 -9.36
C ASP A 94 15.43 -10.82 -9.22
N GLY A 95 14.24 -10.26 -8.98
CA GLY A 95 14.01 -8.84 -8.84
C GLY A 95 14.64 -8.25 -7.57
N LYS A 96 15.02 -6.98 -7.63
CA LYS A 96 15.65 -6.24 -6.54
C LYS A 96 14.93 -4.93 -6.28
N VAL A 97 14.64 -4.67 -5.01
CA VAL A 97 14.10 -3.38 -4.56
C VAL A 97 15.14 -2.70 -3.69
N THR A 98 15.63 -1.55 -4.15
CA THR A 98 16.39 -0.64 -3.29
C THR A 98 15.38 0.29 -2.64
N PHE A 99 15.46 0.50 -1.32
CA PHE A 99 14.50 1.36 -0.65
C PHE A 99 15.14 2.22 0.41
N PHE A 100 14.60 3.43 0.57
CA PHE A 100 14.98 4.36 1.62
C PHE A 100 13.82 4.54 2.58
N LYS A 101 14.04 4.09 3.81
CA LYS A 101 13.12 4.30 4.91
C LYS A 101 13.41 5.66 5.54
N SER A 102 12.39 6.50 5.68
CA SER A 102 12.56 7.77 6.39
C SER A 102 12.76 7.50 7.88
N PHE A 103 13.96 7.84 8.39
CA PHE A 103 14.33 7.69 9.79
C PHE A 103 13.46 8.56 10.72
N PHE A 104 13.01 9.71 10.24
CA PHE A 104 12.29 10.70 11.02
C PHE A 104 10.92 10.18 11.50
N LEU A 105 10.24 9.38 10.68
CA LEU A 105 8.91 8.83 10.96
C LEU A 105 8.88 7.70 12.00
N LEU A 106 10.00 7.16 12.47
CA LEU A 106 10.00 6.18 13.59
C LEU A 106 10.49 6.78 14.91
N SER A 107 11.38 7.75 14.87
CA SER A 107 11.89 8.41 16.08
C SER A 107 10.83 9.18 16.87
N LEU A 108 9.74 9.60 16.22
CA LEU A 108 8.60 10.22 16.90
C LEU A 108 7.65 9.23 17.58
N PHE A 109 7.79 7.92 17.35
CA PHE A 109 6.79 6.92 17.76
C PHE A 109 7.41 5.64 18.35
N SER A 110 8.59 5.78 18.96
CA SER A 110 9.25 4.76 19.79
C SER A 110 8.86 4.91 21.25
#